data_AF-A0A9D2GDE9-F1
#
_entry.id   AF-A0A9D2GDE9-F1
#
_cell.length_a   1.000
_cell.length_b   1.000
_cell.length_c   1.000
_cell.angle_alpha   90.00
_cell.angle_beta   90.00
_cell.angle_gamma   90.00
#
_symmetry.space_group_name_H-M   'P 1'
#
loop_
_entity.id
_entity.type
_entity.pdbx_description
1 polymer ?
#
loop_
_entity_poly.entity_id
_entity_poly.type
_entity_poly.pdbx_seq_one_letter_code
_entity_poly.pdbx_strand_id
1 'polypeptide(L)'
;EVLLLARGLRANANVMTSLGLNMFTDDELWEVHLATLDVLWNVGVKVESKEAREIFAGIGCTVDEDSHIVKIPAFLVEDAINSTPPNYRAYARDPKNDWYCESGRTGFVNFGEAVNVIDPYTRERRAPNMDDLWNSVTMIDNLDSIILFERNIVPAEVNPHVGQLYVLEAFLNNSTKPAYIGMHDPQNVKYAIKMGGLVAGGEDKFRERPWFGTSTDPISPLVQSAGATDSLILAIKQGLPVKINPMGLAGGTTCVHLAATMVTHNAEVLSMFVLGQALQKGVPMVYGSSTAMMDLRTTVSCVGSPELALISAFVAKLAQFYKVPSWVAGG
;
A
#
# COMPACT_ATOMS: atom_id res chain seq x y z
N GLU A 1 -3.13 -3.45 31.26
CA GLU A 1 -2.45 -4.69 30.80
C GLU A 1 -3.28 -5.33 29.69
N VAL A 2 -2.88 -5.13 28.43
CA VAL A 2 -3.39 -5.89 27.29
C VAL A 2 -2.25 -6.78 26.82
N LEU A 3 -2.32 -8.06 27.19
CA LEU A 3 -1.38 -9.09 26.72
C LEU A 3 -1.62 -9.33 25.23
N LEU A 4 -0.98 -8.52 24.40
CA LEU A 4 -0.87 -8.74 22.95
C LEU A 4 -0.01 -9.98 22.72
N LEU A 5 -0.63 -11.06 22.24
CA LEU A 5 0.05 -12.24 21.71
C LEU A 5 0.82 -11.83 20.44
N ALA A 6 2.03 -11.31 20.63
CA ALA A 6 2.98 -11.12 19.55
C ALA A 6 3.35 -12.50 18.97
N ARG A 7 2.73 -12.86 17.83
CA ARG A 7 3.08 -14.07 17.06
C ARG A 7 4.20 -13.71 16.09
N GLY A 8 5.29 -14.48 16.08
CA GLY A 8 6.48 -14.21 15.24
C GLY A 8 7.71 -13.71 16.00
N LEU A 9 7.63 -13.58 17.33
CA LEU A 9 8.82 -13.42 18.15
C LEU A 9 9.67 -14.70 18.04
N ARG A 10 10.97 -14.57 17.71
CA ARG A 10 11.93 -15.46 18.37
C ARG A 10 11.67 -15.28 19.87
N ALA A 11 11.12 -16.29 20.54
CA ALA A 11 10.75 -16.17 21.94
C ALA A 11 11.89 -15.49 22.73
N ASN A 12 11.58 -14.40 23.45
CA ASN A 12 12.50 -13.60 24.27
C ASN A 12 13.58 -12.75 23.56
N ALA A 13 13.44 -12.39 22.28
CA ALA A 13 14.46 -11.56 21.61
C ALA A 13 13.98 -10.12 21.33
N ASN A 14 14.26 -9.18 22.23
CA ASN A 14 14.30 -7.74 21.91
C ASN A 14 15.69 -7.42 21.37
N VAL A 15 15.92 -7.69 20.08
CA VAL A 15 17.23 -7.43 19.45
C VAL A 15 17.20 -6.05 18.81
N MET A 16 17.94 -5.09 19.36
CA MET A 16 18.36 -3.94 18.57
C MET A 16 19.46 -4.42 17.61
N THR A 17 19.08 -4.74 16.38
CA THR A 17 20.02 -5.18 15.33
C THR A 17 20.76 -4.00 14.69
N SER A 18 20.30 -2.77 14.91
CA SER A 18 20.85 -1.56 14.32
C SER A 18 20.51 -0.29 15.14
N LEU A 19 21.07 0.84 14.72
CA LEU A 19 20.68 2.16 15.21
C LEU A 19 19.31 2.54 14.64
N GLY A 20 18.32 2.75 15.50
CA GLY A 20 17.00 3.24 15.12
C GLY A 20 16.88 4.75 15.35
N LEU A 21 16.24 5.46 14.41
CA LEU A 21 15.87 6.86 14.60
C LEU A 21 14.49 6.92 15.28
N ASN A 22 14.43 7.36 16.54
CA ASN A 22 13.18 7.60 17.24
C ASN A 22 12.87 9.10 17.25
N MET A 23 12.08 9.56 16.26
CA MET A 23 11.76 10.98 16.09
C MET A 23 10.54 11.45 16.87
N PHE A 24 9.70 10.51 17.35
CA PHE A 24 8.42 10.80 17.96
C PHE A 24 8.27 10.05 19.29
N THR A 25 7.65 10.71 20.26
CA THR A 25 7.22 10.14 21.52
C THR A 25 5.92 9.35 21.35
N ASP A 26 5.62 8.47 22.31
CA ASP A 26 4.35 7.73 22.29
C ASP A 26 3.14 8.66 22.44
N ASP A 27 3.28 9.76 23.17
CA ASP A 27 2.23 10.78 23.33
C ASP A 27 1.92 11.48 22.00
N GLU A 28 2.93 11.86 21.22
CA GLU A 28 2.75 12.44 19.88
C GLU A 28 2.07 11.47 18.91
N LEU A 29 2.37 10.17 19.02
CA LEU A 29 1.70 9.13 18.22
C LEU A 29 0.24 8.96 18.63
N TRP A 30 -0.07 9.03 19.93
CA TRP A 30 -1.43 9.04 20.44
C TRP A 30 -2.21 10.29 20.02
N GLU A 31 -1.59 11.47 20.03
CA GLU A 31 -2.25 12.71 19.57
C GLU A 31 -2.69 12.59 18.11
N VAL A 32 -1.82 12.07 17.22
CA VAL A 32 -2.19 11.84 15.82
C VAL A 32 -3.23 10.75 15.68
N HIS A 33 -3.14 9.66 16.45
CA HIS A 33 -4.16 8.62 16.43
C HIS A 33 -5.54 9.16 16.83
N LEU A 34 -5.64 9.86 17.97
CA LEU A 34 -6.88 10.44 18.47
C LEU A 34 -7.45 11.50 17.51
N ALA A 35 -6.59 12.34 16.93
CA ALA A 35 -7.01 13.30 15.91
C ALA A 35 -7.53 12.60 14.64
N THR A 36 -6.94 11.47 14.25
CA THR A 36 -7.45 10.65 13.15
C THR A 36 -8.83 10.05 13.46
N LEU A 37 -9.03 9.55 14.68
CA LEU A 37 -10.35 9.05 15.11
C LEU A 37 -11.40 10.17 15.08
N ASP A 38 -11.03 11.38 15.51
CA ASP A 38 -11.90 12.55 15.45
C ASP A 38 -12.29 12.91 14.02
N VAL A 39 -11.33 12.91 13.08
CA VAL A 39 -11.59 13.11 11.65
C VAL A 39 -12.53 12.04 11.10
N LEU A 40 -12.27 10.75 11.37
CA LEU A 40 -13.09 9.65 10.86
C LEU A 40 -14.52 9.68 11.40
N TRP A 41 -14.73 10.18 12.62
CA TRP A 41 -16.05 10.30 13.25
C TRP A 41 -16.79 11.57 12.82
N ASN A 42 -16.14 12.74 12.88
CA ASN A 42 -16.80 14.03 12.66
C ASN A 42 -16.89 14.40 11.17
N VAL A 43 -15.84 14.14 10.40
CA VAL A 43 -15.75 14.44 8.97
C VAL A 43 -16.14 13.24 8.13
N GLY A 44 -15.55 12.07 8.41
CA GLY A 44 -15.71 10.86 7.62
C GLY A 44 -14.85 10.84 6.36
N VAL A 45 -15.01 9.78 5.56
CA VAL A 45 -14.36 9.59 4.26
C VAL A 45 -15.42 9.45 3.17
N LYS A 46 -15.21 10.03 2.00
CA LYS A 46 -16.09 9.82 0.85
C LYS A 46 -15.79 8.46 0.23
N VAL A 47 -16.77 7.57 0.16
CA VAL A 47 -16.62 6.22 -0.39
C VAL A 47 -17.51 6.09 -1.62
N GLU A 48 -16.89 6.07 -2.81
CA GLU A 48 -17.65 6.11 -4.06
C GLU A 48 -18.27 4.75 -4.43
N SER A 49 -17.66 3.64 -4.02
CA SER A 49 -18.23 2.30 -4.24
C SER A 49 -19.47 2.08 -3.39
N LYS A 50 -20.55 1.64 -4.05
CA LYS A 50 -21.77 1.23 -3.37
C LYS A 50 -21.56 -0.03 -2.52
N GLU A 51 -20.84 -1.02 -3.04
CA GLU A 51 -20.56 -2.26 -2.29
C GLU A 51 -19.74 -1.95 -1.01
N ALA A 52 -18.74 -1.09 -1.11
CA ALA A 52 -17.96 -0.66 0.06
C ALA A 52 -18.84 0.05 1.10
N ARG A 53 -19.75 0.95 0.67
CA ARG A 53 -20.69 1.62 1.57
C ARG A 53 -21.65 0.64 2.26
N GLU A 54 -22.15 -0.36 1.55
CA GLU A 54 -22.99 -1.42 2.13
C GLU A 54 -22.23 -2.23 3.19
N ILE A 55 -20.95 -2.54 2.96
CA ILE A 55 -20.09 -3.22 3.95
C ILE A 55 -19.91 -2.33 5.20
N PHE A 56 -19.60 -1.05 5.02
CA PHE A 56 -19.46 -0.10 6.13
C PHE A 56 -20.77 0.03 6.93
N ALA A 57 -21.91 0.17 6.26
CA ALA A 57 -23.21 0.19 6.94
C ALA A 57 -23.47 -1.11 7.72
N GLY A 58 -23.12 -2.26 7.13
CA GLY A 58 -23.29 -3.59 7.74
C GLY A 58 -22.49 -3.81 9.03
N ILE A 59 -21.36 -3.11 9.21
CA ILE A 59 -20.55 -3.15 10.43
C ILE A 59 -20.86 -2.03 11.42
N GLY A 60 -21.85 -1.17 11.13
CA GLY A 60 -22.31 -0.12 12.04
C GLY A 60 -21.69 1.26 11.81
N CYS A 61 -21.04 1.52 10.68
CA CYS A 61 -20.68 2.88 10.29
C CYS A 61 -21.93 3.69 9.91
N THR A 62 -21.87 5.01 10.08
CA THR A 62 -22.91 5.91 9.56
C THR A 62 -22.60 6.25 8.11
N VAL A 63 -23.53 5.97 7.20
CA VAL A 63 -23.38 6.21 5.77
C VAL A 63 -24.43 7.22 5.31
N ASP A 64 -23.98 8.30 4.70
CA ASP A 64 -24.82 9.23 3.97
C ASP A 64 -24.82 8.83 2.49
N GLU A 65 -25.98 8.38 1.99
CA GLU A 65 -26.12 7.90 0.62
C GLU A 65 -26.09 9.03 -0.42
N ASP A 66 -26.41 10.27 -0.03
CA ASP A 66 -26.44 11.42 -0.95
C ASP A 66 -25.03 12.00 -1.14
N SER A 67 -24.28 12.18 -0.03
CA SER A 67 -22.91 12.71 -0.08
C SER A 67 -21.85 11.63 -0.29
N HIS A 68 -22.22 10.35 -0.12
CA HIS A 68 -21.34 9.19 -0.12
C HIS A 68 -20.33 9.20 1.04
N ILE A 69 -20.57 9.99 2.08
CA ILE A 69 -19.68 10.09 3.25
C ILE A 69 -19.96 8.94 4.22
N VAL A 70 -18.90 8.26 4.62
CA VAL A 70 -18.90 7.23 5.65
C VAL A 70 -18.17 7.74 6.88
N LYS A 71 -18.87 7.77 8.01
CA LYS A 71 -18.30 8.08 9.33
C LYS A 71 -18.04 6.79 10.10
N ILE A 72 -16.82 6.65 10.61
CA ILE A 72 -16.31 5.40 11.18
C ILE A 72 -16.09 5.57 12.68
N PRO A 73 -16.84 4.85 13.54
CA PRO A 73 -16.60 4.82 14.98
C PRO A 73 -15.19 4.35 15.36
N ALA A 74 -14.64 4.92 16.43
CA ALA A 74 -13.29 4.60 16.92
C ALA A 74 -13.07 3.10 17.17
N PHE A 75 -14.03 2.42 17.80
CA PHE A 75 -13.90 1.01 18.14
C PHE A 75 -13.75 0.11 16.90
N LEU A 76 -14.32 0.48 15.73
CA LEU A 76 -14.12 -0.27 14.49
C LEU A 76 -12.72 -0.06 13.91
N VAL A 77 -12.18 1.14 14.04
CA VAL A 77 -10.80 1.46 13.64
C VAL A 77 -9.81 0.65 14.47
N GLU A 78 -9.97 0.68 15.79
CA GLU A 78 -9.11 -0.06 16.73
C GLU A 78 -9.24 -1.59 16.54
N ASP A 79 -10.47 -2.08 16.32
CA ASP A 79 -10.72 -3.49 16.01
C ASP A 79 -10.04 -3.93 14.70
N ALA A 80 -10.08 -3.10 13.66
CA ALA A 80 -9.37 -3.37 12.41
C ALA A 80 -7.85 -3.41 12.58
N ILE A 81 -7.28 -2.44 13.32
CA ILE A 81 -5.85 -2.43 13.65
C ILE A 81 -5.45 -3.72 14.37
N ASN A 82 -6.17 -4.07 15.45
CA ASN A 82 -5.88 -5.24 16.27
C ASN A 82 -6.03 -6.57 15.52
N SER A 83 -6.82 -6.59 14.46
CA SER A 83 -7.09 -7.79 13.68
C SER A 83 -6.14 -7.98 12.50
N THR A 84 -5.47 -6.90 12.09
CA THR A 84 -4.48 -6.97 11.02
C THR A 84 -3.27 -7.77 11.51
N PRO A 85 -2.81 -8.79 10.76
CA PRO A 85 -1.64 -9.56 11.16
C PRO A 85 -0.40 -8.66 11.26
N PRO A 86 0.37 -8.76 12.36
CA PRO A 86 1.57 -7.94 12.52
C PRO A 86 2.71 -8.35 11.60
N ASN A 87 2.63 -9.58 11.08
CA ASN A 87 3.61 -10.16 10.16
C ASN A 87 2.86 -10.88 9.04
N TYR A 88 3.42 -10.87 7.84
CA TYR A 88 2.95 -11.72 6.75
C TYR A 88 4.11 -12.17 5.87
N ARG A 89 3.89 -13.24 5.12
CA ARG A 89 4.87 -13.76 4.15
C ARG A 89 4.45 -13.32 2.75
N ALA A 90 5.29 -12.52 2.11
CA ALA A 90 5.19 -12.24 0.69
C ALA A 90 5.77 -13.43 -0.07
N TYR A 91 4.92 -14.18 -0.76
CA TYR A 91 5.34 -15.37 -1.49
C TYR A 91 5.99 -14.97 -2.80
N ALA A 92 7.06 -15.67 -3.12
CA ALA A 92 7.79 -15.61 -4.36
C ALA A 92 7.47 -16.85 -5.20
N ARG A 93 7.73 -16.75 -6.50
CA ARG A 93 7.61 -17.89 -7.41
C ARG A 93 8.65 -18.95 -7.11
N ASP A 94 9.90 -18.55 -6.86
CA ASP A 94 10.88 -19.42 -6.21
C ASP A 94 10.75 -19.23 -4.69
N PRO A 95 10.34 -20.26 -3.91
CA PRO A 95 10.20 -20.15 -2.46
C PRO A 95 11.45 -19.69 -1.70
N LYS A 96 12.64 -19.77 -2.31
CA LYS A 96 13.88 -19.22 -1.73
C LYS A 96 13.87 -17.70 -1.63
N ASN A 97 13.11 -17.03 -2.49
CA ASN A 97 12.97 -15.57 -2.53
C ASN A 97 11.77 -15.08 -1.71
N ASP A 98 11.09 -15.96 -0.96
CA ASP A 98 10.01 -15.55 -0.07
C ASP A 98 10.51 -14.52 0.94
N TRP A 99 9.76 -13.44 1.10
CA TRP A 99 10.07 -12.39 2.06
C TRP A 99 9.11 -12.44 3.24
N TYR A 100 9.64 -12.43 4.46
CA TYR A 100 8.85 -12.33 5.67
C TYR A 100 8.83 -10.87 6.09
N CYS A 101 7.67 -10.23 5.94
CA CYS A 101 7.44 -8.90 6.48
C CYS A 101 7.25 -9.05 7.99
N GLU A 102 8.34 -8.89 8.73
CA GLU A 102 8.37 -9.02 10.18
C GLU A 102 9.02 -7.80 10.84
N SER A 103 8.70 -7.59 12.12
CA SER A 103 9.26 -6.48 12.89
C SER A 103 10.80 -6.48 12.86
N GLY A 104 11.39 -5.31 12.66
CA GLY A 104 12.85 -5.13 12.62
C GLY A 104 13.53 -5.61 11.33
N ARG A 105 12.78 -6.09 10.34
CA ARG A 105 13.32 -6.51 9.04
C ARG A 105 12.92 -5.51 7.95
N THR A 106 13.91 -4.74 7.48
CA THR A 106 13.76 -3.79 6.38
C THR A 106 14.29 -4.41 5.08
N GLY A 107 13.63 -4.14 3.96
CA GLY A 107 14.19 -4.43 2.64
C GLY A 107 13.83 -3.34 1.65
N PHE A 108 14.51 -3.34 0.51
CA PHE A 108 14.34 -2.35 -0.53
C PHE A 108 13.52 -2.88 -1.70
N VAL A 109 12.82 -1.97 -2.35
CA VAL A 109 11.92 -2.21 -3.48
C VAL A 109 12.26 -1.20 -4.56
N ASN A 110 12.02 -1.55 -5.82
CA ASN A 110 12.17 -0.56 -6.89
C ASN A 110 11.07 0.51 -6.80
N PHE A 111 11.30 1.66 -7.43
CA PHE A 111 10.28 2.70 -7.56
C PHE A 111 9.10 2.24 -8.46
N GLY A 112 7.89 2.70 -8.12
CA GLY A 112 6.65 2.35 -8.81
C GLY A 112 6.20 3.35 -9.89
N GLU A 113 5.78 2.82 -11.04
CA GLU A 113 5.14 3.47 -12.20
C GLU A 113 5.84 4.73 -12.74
N ALA A 114 7.04 4.56 -13.29
CA ALA A 114 7.67 5.61 -14.07
C ALA A 114 6.95 5.81 -15.41
N VAL A 115 6.39 7.02 -15.60
CA VAL A 115 5.75 7.46 -16.85
C VAL A 115 6.75 7.89 -17.94
N ASN A 116 8.02 8.06 -17.57
CA ASN A 116 9.10 8.43 -18.47
C ASN A 116 10.37 7.68 -18.04
N VAL A 117 11.22 7.38 -19.01
CA VAL A 117 12.54 6.78 -18.78
C VAL A 117 13.62 7.75 -19.24
N ILE A 118 14.78 7.70 -18.59
CA ILE A 118 16.02 8.29 -19.10
C ILE A 118 16.75 7.17 -19.80
N ASP A 119 16.94 7.29 -21.11
CA ASP A 119 17.68 6.29 -21.87
C ASP A 119 19.12 6.17 -21.32
N PRO A 120 19.58 4.97 -20.94
CA PRO A 120 20.88 4.82 -20.30
C PRO A 120 22.06 5.18 -21.22
N TYR A 121 21.85 5.16 -22.55
CA TYR A 121 22.87 5.44 -23.55
C TYR A 121 22.80 6.89 -24.04
N THR A 122 21.62 7.33 -24.50
CA THR A 122 21.47 8.68 -25.06
C THR A 122 21.27 9.75 -24.00
N ARG A 123 20.88 9.37 -22.77
CA ARG A 123 20.48 10.26 -21.66
C ARG A 123 19.25 11.12 -21.95
N GLU A 124 18.53 10.82 -23.03
CA GLU A 124 17.30 11.53 -23.36
C GLU A 124 16.13 11.02 -22.54
N ARG A 125 15.27 11.95 -22.12
CA ARG A 125 14.01 11.64 -21.44
C ARG A 125 12.94 11.35 -22.49
N ARG A 126 12.41 10.13 -22.48
CA ARG A 126 11.37 9.69 -23.43
C ARG A 126 10.29 8.86 -22.74
N ALA A 127 9.17 8.66 -23.44
CA ALA A 127 8.16 7.72 -23.01
C ALA A 127 8.73 6.27 -23.05
N PRO A 128 8.34 5.41 -22.10
CA PRO A 128 8.77 4.01 -22.10
C PRO A 128 8.07 3.20 -23.19
N ASN A 129 8.76 2.19 -23.70
CA ASN A 129 8.21 1.15 -24.59
C ASN A 129 8.23 -0.23 -23.91
N MET A 130 7.79 -1.27 -24.61
CA MET A 130 7.81 -2.63 -24.09
C MET A 130 9.23 -3.11 -23.74
N ASP A 131 10.24 -2.80 -24.54
CA ASP A 131 11.63 -3.21 -24.25
C ASP A 131 12.12 -2.62 -22.92
N ASP A 132 11.78 -1.37 -22.60
CA ASP A 132 12.10 -0.77 -21.29
C ASP A 132 11.46 -1.55 -20.14
N LEU A 133 10.21 -1.99 -20.30
CA LEU A 133 9.52 -2.82 -19.31
C LEU A 133 10.23 -4.16 -19.13
N TRP A 134 10.45 -4.93 -20.20
CA TRP A 134 11.08 -6.26 -20.14
C TRP A 134 12.51 -6.20 -19.56
N ASN A 135 13.31 -5.23 -20.02
CA ASN A 135 14.66 -5.03 -19.52
C ASN A 135 14.67 -4.60 -18.04
N SER A 136 13.74 -3.73 -17.64
CA SER A 136 13.66 -3.27 -16.25
C SER A 136 13.22 -4.38 -15.30
N VAL A 137 12.24 -5.23 -15.66
CA VAL A 137 11.87 -6.39 -14.83
C VAL A 137 13.06 -7.34 -14.66
N THR A 138 13.76 -7.64 -15.75
CA THR A 138 14.95 -8.52 -15.72
C THR A 138 16.04 -7.92 -14.84
N MET A 139 16.32 -6.62 -14.97
CA MET A 139 17.29 -5.93 -14.12
C MET A 139 16.89 -6.03 -12.65
N ILE A 140 15.64 -5.70 -12.31
CA ILE A 140 15.13 -5.73 -10.93
C ILE A 140 15.24 -7.14 -10.33
N ASP A 141 14.96 -8.20 -11.08
CA ASP A 141 15.07 -9.57 -10.59
C ASP A 141 16.52 -9.94 -10.23
N ASN A 142 17.50 -9.41 -10.97
CA ASN A 142 18.92 -9.68 -10.73
C ASN A 142 19.57 -8.81 -9.62
N LEU A 143 18.83 -7.89 -9.00
CA LEU A 143 19.34 -7.07 -7.90
C LEU A 143 19.05 -7.72 -6.54
N ASP A 144 20.07 -8.31 -5.90
CA ASP A 144 19.94 -8.96 -4.58
C ASP A 144 19.41 -8.03 -3.47
N SER A 145 19.67 -6.72 -3.60
CA SER A 145 19.20 -5.73 -2.63
C SER A 145 17.70 -5.43 -2.75
N ILE A 146 17.08 -5.75 -3.89
CA ILE A 146 15.66 -5.56 -4.13
C ILE A 146 14.93 -6.84 -3.77
N ILE A 147 14.17 -6.79 -2.68
CA ILE A 147 13.52 -7.97 -2.08
C ILE A 147 12.16 -8.30 -2.68
N LEU A 148 11.53 -7.32 -3.35
CA LEU A 148 10.19 -7.40 -3.88
C LEU A 148 10.09 -6.46 -5.08
N PHE A 149 9.32 -6.89 -6.08
CA PHE A 149 9.04 -6.12 -7.30
C PHE A 149 7.81 -5.24 -7.09
N GLU A 150 7.96 -3.92 -7.23
CA GLU A 150 6.81 -3.02 -7.41
C GLU A 150 6.61 -2.77 -8.91
N ARG A 151 5.36 -2.64 -9.37
CA ARG A 151 5.04 -2.28 -10.76
C ARG A 151 5.91 -1.09 -11.21
N ASN A 152 6.89 -1.35 -12.05
CA ASN A 152 8.00 -0.44 -12.37
C ASN A 152 7.64 0.61 -13.42
N ILE A 153 7.22 0.19 -14.62
CA ILE A 153 7.04 1.03 -15.81
C ILE A 153 5.78 0.55 -16.52
N VAL A 154 4.96 1.47 -17.03
CA VAL A 154 3.88 1.12 -17.96
C VAL A 154 4.25 1.65 -19.35
N PRO A 155 4.41 0.77 -20.36
CA PRO A 155 4.71 1.18 -21.73
C PRO A 155 3.67 2.15 -22.28
N ALA A 156 4.10 3.21 -22.95
CA ALA A 156 3.19 4.21 -23.51
C ALA A 156 2.47 3.73 -24.79
N GLU A 157 2.95 2.65 -25.39
CA GLU A 157 2.38 2.08 -26.62
C GLU A 157 1.18 1.15 -26.40
N VAL A 158 0.86 0.80 -25.14
CA VAL A 158 -0.30 -0.04 -24.80
C VAL A 158 -1.47 0.78 -24.28
N ASN A 159 -2.68 0.21 -24.31
CA ASN A 159 -3.84 0.87 -23.73
C ASN A 159 -3.65 1.03 -22.20
N PRO A 160 -3.72 2.26 -21.65
CA PRO A 160 -3.45 2.51 -20.24
C PRO A 160 -4.41 1.77 -19.30
N HIS A 161 -5.63 1.46 -19.74
CA HIS A 161 -6.59 0.69 -18.94
C HIS A 161 -6.15 -0.73 -18.66
N VAL A 162 -5.27 -1.31 -19.47
CA VAL A 162 -4.76 -2.69 -19.31
C VAL A 162 -3.24 -2.75 -19.16
N GLY A 163 -2.56 -1.60 -19.06
CA GLY A 163 -1.10 -1.51 -18.96
C GLY A 163 -0.52 -2.35 -17.81
N GLN A 164 -1.23 -2.43 -16.69
CA GLN A 164 -0.83 -3.24 -15.53
C GLN A 164 -0.78 -4.74 -15.83
N LEU A 165 -1.57 -5.23 -16.79
CA LEU A 165 -1.55 -6.64 -17.21
C LEU A 165 -0.29 -6.95 -18.05
N TYR A 166 0.19 -5.99 -18.85
CA TYR A 166 1.48 -6.13 -19.54
C TYR A 166 2.65 -6.13 -18.54
N VAL A 167 2.58 -5.31 -17.48
CA VAL A 167 3.58 -5.36 -16.41
C VAL A 167 3.55 -6.71 -15.69
N LEU A 168 2.35 -7.22 -15.41
CA LEU A 168 2.20 -8.55 -14.81
C LEU A 168 2.73 -9.65 -15.73
N GLU A 169 2.48 -9.58 -17.04
CA GLU A 169 3.04 -10.52 -18.01
C GLU A 169 4.58 -10.50 -17.98
N ALA A 170 5.20 -9.32 -18.03
CA ALA A 170 6.65 -9.19 -17.94
C ALA A 170 7.18 -9.74 -16.60
N PHE A 171 6.50 -9.45 -15.48
CA PHE A 171 6.83 -10.00 -14.16
C PHE A 171 6.76 -11.53 -14.13
N LEU A 172 5.65 -12.12 -14.59
CA LEU A 172 5.46 -13.57 -14.59
C LEU A 172 6.46 -14.31 -15.50
N ASN A 173 6.96 -13.67 -16.55
CA ASN A 173 7.98 -14.26 -17.40
C ASN A 173 9.41 -14.10 -16.84
N ASN A 174 9.75 -12.95 -16.26
CA ASN A 174 11.16 -12.59 -16.00
C ASN A 174 11.53 -12.42 -14.53
N SER A 175 10.57 -12.49 -13.58
CA SER A 175 10.88 -12.35 -12.17
C SER A 175 10.44 -13.56 -11.34
N THR A 176 11.22 -13.88 -10.32
CA THR A 176 10.88 -14.92 -9.35
C THR A 176 10.53 -14.36 -7.98
N LYS A 177 10.73 -13.06 -7.76
CA LYS A 177 10.49 -12.35 -6.50
C LYS A 177 9.00 -12.19 -6.21
N PRO A 178 8.60 -11.89 -4.95
CA PRO A 178 7.25 -11.41 -4.66
C PRO A 178 7.00 -10.07 -5.36
N ALA A 179 5.74 -9.67 -5.49
CA ALA A 179 5.39 -8.38 -6.08
C ALA A 179 4.20 -7.64 -5.43
N TYR A 180 4.15 -6.33 -5.67
CA TYR A 180 2.94 -5.52 -5.57
C TYR A 180 2.66 -4.86 -6.91
N ILE A 181 1.48 -5.15 -7.48
CA ILE A 181 1.04 -4.59 -8.75
C ILE A 181 -0.30 -3.89 -8.52
N GLY A 182 -0.26 -2.56 -8.45
CA GLY A 182 -1.45 -1.71 -8.30
C GLY A 182 -2.39 -1.84 -9.49
N MET A 183 -3.67 -2.12 -9.22
CA MET A 183 -4.70 -2.28 -10.24
C MET A 183 -5.96 -1.55 -9.79
N HIS A 184 -6.31 -0.47 -10.49
CA HIS A 184 -7.47 0.36 -10.16
C HIS A 184 -8.76 -0.06 -10.91
N ASP A 185 -8.69 -1.15 -11.67
CA ASP A 185 -9.84 -1.78 -12.31
C ASP A 185 -10.00 -3.22 -11.76
N PRO A 186 -11.14 -3.56 -11.13
CA PRO A 186 -11.42 -4.91 -10.68
C PRO A 186 -11.32 -5.97 -11.79
N GLN A 187 -11.57 -5.62 -13.06
CA GLN A 187 -11.38 -6.54 -14.17
C GLN A 187 -9.92 -6.91 -14.36
N ASN A 188 -8.98 -5.96 -14.21
CA ASN A 188 -7.56 -6.26 -14.25
C ASN A 188 -7.16 -7.21 -13.12
N VAL A 189 -7.72 -7.05 -11.91
CA VAL A 189 -7.49 -7.99 -10.81
C VAL A 189 -7.97 -9.40 -11.17
N LYS A 190 -9.16 -9.55 -11.80
CA LYS A 190 -9.66 -10.85 -12.27
C LYS A 190 -8.73 -11.48 -13.30
N TYR A 191 -8.27 -10.70 -14.28
CA TYR A 191 -7.35 -11.21 -15.30
C TYR A 191 -5.98 -11.55 -14.72
N ALA A 192 -5.50 -10.76 -13.76
CA ALA A 192 -4.25 -11.03 -13.07
C ALA A 192 -4.26 -12.38 -12.35
N ILE A 193 -5.34 -12.69 -11.62
CA ILE A 193 -5.53 -13.97 -10.95
C ILE A 193 -5.55 -15.13 -11.96
N LYS A 194 -6.22 -14.95 -13.10
CA LYS A 194 -6.21 -15.96 -14.18
C LYS A 194 -4.80 -16.18 -14.73
N MET A 195 -4.04 -15.10 -14.98
CA MET A 195 -2.66 -15.19 -15.46
C MET A 195 -1.76 -15.91 -14.43
N GLY A 196 -1.86 -15.53 -13.15
CA GLY A 196 -1.14 -16.21 -12.06
C GLY A 196 -1.53 -17.69 -11.95
N GLY A 197 -2.84 -17.98 -12.04
CA GLY A 197 -3.37 -19.34 -12.04
C GLY A 197 -2.88 -20.20 -13.21
N LEU A 198 -2.78 -19.64 -14.42
CA LEU A 198 -2.21 -20.34 -15.57
C LEU A 198 -0.76 -20.76 -15.31
N VAL A 199 0.06 -19.86 -14.76
CA VAL A 199 1.47 -20.14 -14.44
C VAL A 199 1.60 -21.12 -13.26
N ALA A 200 0.74 -21.03 -12.25
CA ALA A 200 0.72 -21.94 -11.09
C ALA A 200 0.11 -23.32 -11.38
N GLY A 201 -0.53 -23.51 -12.55
CA GLY A 201 -1.23 -24.75 -12.89
C GLY A 201 -2.57 -24.92 -12.15
N GLY A 202 -3.27 -23.80 -11.90
CA GLY A 202 -4.59 -23.68 -11.30
C GLY A 202 -4.72 -22.40 -10.45
N GLU A 203 -5.89 -21.73 -10.50
CA GLU A 203 -6.14 -20.56 -9.64
C GLU A 203 -6.08 -20.92 -8.14
N ASP A 204 -6.57 -22.09 -7.74
CA ASP A 204 -6.54 -22.53 -6.34
C ASP A 204 -5.11 -22.67 -5.82
N LYS A 205 -4.20 -23.21 -6.65
CA LYS A 205 -2.76 -23.30 -6.31
C LYS A 205 -2.10 -21.94 -6.21
N PHE A 206 -2.50 -20.99 -7.07
CA PHE A 206 -2.02 -19.63 -6.98
C PHE A 206 -2.51 -18.95 -5.69
N ARG A 207 -3.77 -19.16 -5.29
CA ARG A 207 -4.34 -18.61 -4.04
C ARG A 207 -3.67 -19.15 -2.77
N GLU A 208 -3.12 -20.37 -2.79
CA GLU A 208 -2.34 -20.90 -1.67
C GLU A 208 -1.03 -20.13 -1.44
N ARG A 209 -0.43 -19.59 -2.52
CA ARG A 209 0.84 -18.87 -2.50
C ARG A 209 0.84 -17.72 -3.53
N PRO A 210 0.07 -16.64 -3.31
CA PRO A 210 -0.02 -15.56 -4.29
C PRO A 210 1.33 -14.85 -4.42
N TRP A 211 1.91 -14.86 -5.63
CA TRP A 211 3.23 -14.24 -5.88
C TRP A 211 3.17 -12.73 -6.04
N PHE A 212 1.97 -12.17 -6.15
CA PHE A 212 1.76 -10.73 -6.18
C PHE A 212 0.57 -10.37 -5.30
N GLY A 213 0.70 -9.23 -4.63
CA GLY A 213 -0.42 -8.50 -4.05
C GLY A 213 -0.86 -7.36 -4.97
N THR A 214 -1.89 -6.64 -4.55
CA THR A 214 -2.27 -5.38 -5.18
C THR A 214 -2.05 -4.20 -4.24
N SER A 215 -1.89 -3.01 -4.81
CA SER A 215 -1.93 -1.76 -4.06
C SER A 215 -3.21 -1.02 -4.35
N THR A 216 -3.70 -0.31 -3.34
CA THR A 216 -4.90 0.51 -3.43
C THR A 216 -4.60 1.85 -2.81
N ASP A 217 -4.84 2.90 -3.59
CA ASP A 217 -4.38 4.24 -3.26
C ASP A 217 -5.61 5.13 -3.06
N PRO A 218 -5.86 5.59 -1.82
CA PRO A 218 -6.84 6.63 -1.56
C PRO A 218 -6.50 7.91 -2.29
N ILE A 219 -7.52 8.67 -2.69
CA ILE A 219 -7.37 10.00 -3.29
C ILE A 219 -7.44 11.02 -2.15
N SER A 220 -6.30 11.65 -1.86
CA SER A 220 -6.28 12.68 -0.83
C SER A 220 -6.93 13.99 -1.32
N PRO A 221 -7.71 14.68 -0.46
CA PRO A 221 -8.03 14.32 0.92
C PRO A 221 -9.30 13.44 1.04
N LEU A 222 -9.21 12.35 1.81
CA LEU A 222 -10.32 11.56 2.36
C LEU A 222 -11.30 10.95 1.34
N VAL A 223 -10.86 10.63 0.12
CA VAL A 223 -11.70 9.97 -0.89
C VAL A 223 -11.21 8.55 -1.17
N GLN A 224 -12.11 7.58 -1.01
CA GLN A 224 -11.94 6.20 -1.43
C GLN A 224 -12.71 5.98 -2.74
N SER A 225 -11.99 6.01 -3.86
CA SER A 225 -12.60 5.88 -5.19
C SER A 225 -13.21 4.50 -5.40
N ALA A 226 -14.18 4.40 -6.32
CA ALA A 226 -14.84 3.13 -6.62
C ALA A 226 -13.83 2.10 -7.16
N GLY A 227 -12.97 2.50 -8.10
CA GLY A 227 -11.93 1.61 -8.66
C GLY A 227 -10.95 1.12 -7.59
N ALA A 228 -10.54 1.98 -6.66
CA ALA A 228 -9.68 1.59 -5.55
C ALA A 228 -10.38 0.58 -4.61
N THR A 229 -11.58 0.92 -4.13
CA THR A 229 -12.33 0.10 -3.17
C THR A 229 -12.81 -1.22 -3.75
N ASP A 230 -13.30 -1.24 -4.99
CA ASP A 230 -13.77 -2.45 -5.66
C ASP A 230 -12.60 -3.41 -5.96
N SER A 231 -11.44 -2.88 -6.36
CA SER A 231 -10.23 -3.68 -6.54
C SER A 231 -9.75 -4.28 -5.21
N LEU A 232 -9.79 -3.49 -4.13
CA LEU A 232 -9.46 -3.98 -2.78
C LEU A 232 -10.39 -5.11 -2.36
N ILE A 233 -11.71 -4.91 -2.49
CA ILE A 233 -12.73 -5.91 -2.15
C ILE A 233 -12.46 -7.22 -2.90
N LEU A 234 -12.24 -7.13 -4.22
CA LEU A 234 -11.99 -8.29 -5.04
C LEU A 234 -10.66 -8.97 -4.68
N ALA A 235 -9.58 -8.22 -4.49
CA ALA A 235 -8.27 -8.76 -4.13
C ALA A 235 -8.33 -9.55 -2.82
N ILE A 236 -9.00 -9.00 -1.80
CA ILE A 236 -9.19 -9.67 -0.50
C ILE A 236 -10.01 -10.94 -0.65
N LYS A 237 -11.15 -10.89 -1.35
CA LYS A 237 -12.00 -12.08 -1.63
C LYS A 237 -11.23 -13.19 -2.37
N GLN A 238 -10.15 -12.83 -3.06
CA GLN A 238 -9.32 -13.75 -3.84
C GLN A 238 -8.05 -14.17 -3.10
N GLY A 239 -7.88 -13.76 -1.84
CA GLY A 239 -6.75 -14.14 -1.00
C GLY A 239 -5.44 -13.40 -1.30
N LEU A 240 -5.49 -12.27 -2.03
CA LEU A 240 -4.30 -11.46 -2.29
C LEU A 240 -3.98 -10.55 -1.10
N PRO A 241 -2.69 -10.39 -0.73
CA PRO A 241 -2.29 -9.36 0.22
C PRO A 241 -2.43 -7.97 -0.43
N VAL A 242 -2.72 -6.97 0.39
CA VAL A 242 -3.03 -5.61 -0.09
C VAL A 242 -2.15 -4.57 0.59
N LYS A 243 -1.69 -3.59 -0.18
CA LYS A 243 -0.96 -2.41 0.33
C LYS A 243 -1.85 -1.19 0.18
N ILE A 244 -2.06 -0.43 1.24
CA ILE A 244 -2.78 0.85 1.17
C ILE A 244 -1.74 1.96 1.09
N ASN A 245 -1.74 2.74 0.01
CA ASN A 245 -0.66 3.68 -0.24
C ASN A 245 -1.17 5.06 -0.68
N PRO A 246 -1.66 5.89 0.25
CA PRO A 246 -2.11 7.24 -0.06
C PRO A 246 -0.96 8.17 -0.44
N MET A 247 -1.30 9.17 -1.25
CA MET A 247 -0.40 10.24 -1.67
C MET A 247 -1.01 11.61 -1.37
N GLY A 248 -0.91 12.03 -0.11
CA GLY A 248 -1.18 13.41 0.26
C GLY A 248 -0.02 14.31 -0.15
N LEU A 249 -0.32 15.47 -0.74
CA LEU A 249 0.66 16.53 -0.97
C LEU A 249 0.42 17.62 0.06
N ALA A 250 1.34 17.78 1.00
CA ALA A 250 1.30 18.88 1.96
C ALA A 250 1.32 20.21 1.21
N GLY A 251 0.32 21.05 1.47
CA GLY A 251 0.12 22.35 0.79
C GLY A 251 -0.57 22.25 -0.58
N GLY A 252 -0.88 21.04 -1.05
CA GLY A 252 -1.63 20.78 -2.28
C GLY A 252 -2.97 20.10 -1.98
N THR A 253 -2.96 18.76 -1.91
CA THR A 253 -4.15 17.94 -1.66
C THR A 253 -4.44 17.71 -0.18
N THR A 254 -3.52 18.10 0.71
CA THR A 254 -3.72 18.11 2.16
C THR A 254 -3.29 19.45 2.75
N CYS A 255 -3.48 19.64 4.06
CA CYS A 255 -3.00 20.82 4.76
C CYS A 255 -1.49 21.06 4.53
N VAL A 256 -1.04 22.31 4.67
CA VAL A 256 0.39 22.64 4.55
C VAL A 256 1.22 22.15 5.74
N HIS A 257 0.58 21.97 6.90
CA HIS A 257 1.24 21.48 8.12
C HIS A 257 1.38 19.96 8.07
N LEU A 258 2.61 19.47 8.19
CA LEU A 258 2.92 18.03 8.08
C LEU A 258 2.12 17.17 9.07
N ALA A 259 1.93 17.62 10.32
CA ALA A 259 1.14 16.90 11.30
C ALA A 259 -0.33 16.70 10.85
N ALA A 260 -0.95 17.75 10.28
CA ALA A 260 -2.31 17.68 9.75
C ALA A 260 -2.38 16.80 8.48
N THR A 261 -1.36 16.85 7.62
CA THR A 261 -1.20 15.90 6.52
C THR A 261 -1.15 14.46 7.03
N MET A 262 -0.42 14.19 8.12
CA MET A 262 -0.34 12.85 8.70
C MET A 262 -1.66 12.38 9.31
N VAL A 263 -2.44 13.26 9.94
CA VAL A 263 -3.80 12.91 10.40
C VAL A 263 -4.70 12.51 9.24
N THR A 264 -4.62 13.24 8.11
CA THR A 264 -5.40 12.96 6.89
C THR A 264 -4.98 11.64 6.26
N HIS A 265 -3.67 11.47 6.06
CA HIS A 265 -3.07 10.24 5.56
C HIS A 265 -3.46 9.02 6.42
N ASN A 266 -3.36 9.13 7.74
CA ASN A 266 -3.70 8.05 8.65
C ASN A 266 -5.21 7.73 8.61
N ALA A 267 -6.09 8.72 8.47
CA ALA A 267 -7.52 8.47 8.27
C ALA A 267 -7.81 7.72 6.95
N GLU A 268 -7.12 8.08 5.87
CA GLU A 268 -7.22 7.40 4.58
C GLU A 268 -6.76 5.94 4.65
N VAL A 269 -5.63 5.67 5.31
CA VAL A 269 -5.14 4.29 5.49
C VAL A 269 -6.09 3.50 6.38
N LEU A 270 -6.44 4.02 7.56
CA LEU A 270 -7.21 3.28 8.55
C LEU A 270 -8.65 3.02 8.10
N SER A 271 -9.25 3.92 7.31
CA SER A 271 -10.58 3.65 6.71
C SER A 271 -10.54 2.45 5.75
N MET A 272 -9.47 2.27 4.98
CA MET A 272 -9.30 1.08 4.14
C MET A 272 -8.98 -0.18 4.94
N PHE A 273 -8.24 -0.05 6.05
CA PHE A 273 -8.03 -1.18 6.97
C PHE A 273 -9.35 -1.65 7.57
N VAL A 274 -10.25 -0.74 7.95
CA VAL A 274 -11.60 -1.10 8.42
C VAL A 274 -12.36 -1.86 7.34
N LEU A 275 -12.38 -1.38 6.10
CA LEU A 275 -13.01 -2.09 4.98
C LEU A 275 -12.42 -3.49 4.78
N GLY A 276 -11.09 -3.62 4.78
CA GLY A 276 -10.42 -4.89 4.57
C GLY A 276 -10.67 -5.91 5.68
N GLN A 277 -10.61 -5.48 6.94
CA GLN A 277 -10.85 -6.35 8.10
C GLN A 277 -12.33 -6.69 8.30
N ALA A 278 -13.25 -5.84 7.81
CA ALA A 278 -14.68 -6.13 7.75
C ALA A 278 -15.00 -7.21 6.71
N LEU A 279 -14.31 -7.19 5.56
CA LEU A 279 -14.42 -8.22 4.53
C LEU A 279 -13.86 -9.57 4.99
N GLN A 280 -12.65 -9.54 5.53
CA GLN A 280 -11.96 -10.75 5.97
C GLN A 280 -11.03 -10.43 7.13
N LYS A 281 -11.50 -10.77 8.34
CA LYS A 281 -10.73 -10.65 9.58
C LYS A 281 -9.39 -11.39 9.45
N GLY A 282 -8.29 -10.71 9.73
CA GLY A 282 -6.95 -11.29 9.63
C GLY A 282 -6.33 -11.25 8.24
N VAL A 283 -6.92 -10.56 7.25
CA VAL A 283 -6.26 -10.37 5.96
C VAL A 283 -4.99 -9.52 6.12
N PRO A 284 -3.84 -9.91 5.53
CA PRO A 284 -2.63 -9.09 5.55
C PRO A 284 -2.81 -7.77 4.82
N MET A 285 -2.55 -6.66 5.51
CA MET A 285 -2.59 -5.31 4.95
C MET A 285 -1.31 -4.56 5.30
N VAL A 286 -0.72 -3.86 4.33
CA VAL A 286 0.49 -3.07 4.51
C VAL A 286 0.13 -1.58 4.61
N TYR A 287 0.61 -0.94 5.68
CA TYR A 287 0.46 0.49 5.92
C TYR A 287 1.51 1.23 5.09
N GLY A 288 1.11 1.81 3.96
CA GLY A 288 1.99 2.44 2.99
C GLY A 288 1.84 3.96 2.92
N SER A 289 2.83 4.61 2.31
CA SER A 289 2.77 6.03 1.98
C SER A 289 3.65 6.40 0.78
N SER A 290 3.08 7.20 -0.11
CA SER A 290 3.80 8.06 -1.07
C SER A 290 3.60 9.55 -0.76
N THR A 291 3.08 9.87 0.42
CA THR A 291 2.74 11.23 0.83
C THR A 291 4.00 12.10 0.87
N ALA A 292 3.92 13.28 0.28
CA ALA A 292 5.04 14.19 0.09
C ALA A 292 4.57 15.64 0.29
N MET A 293 5.39 16.61 -0.11
CA MET A 293 5.00 18.01 -0.18
C MET A 293 4.84 18.47 -1.64
N MET A 294 4.06 19.52 -1.85
CA MET A 294 4.08 20.27 -3.10
C MET A 294 5.10 21.41 -3.01
N ASP A 295 5.97 21.57 -4.01
CA ASP A 295 6.73 22.81 -4.16
C ASP A 295 5.77 23.93 -4.57
N LEU A 296 5.54 24.89 -3.68
CA LEU A 296 4.60 25.98 -3.90
C LEU A 296 5.02 26.95 -5.02
N ARG A 297 6.30 26.96 -5.41
CA ARG A 297 6.80 27.79 -6.53
C ARG A 297 6.55 27.13 -7.88
N THR A 298 6.73 25.81 -7.97
CA THR A 298 6.66 25.08 -9.25
C THR A 298 5.39 24.22 -9.39
N THR A 299 4.62 24.07 -8.31
CA THR A 299 3.41 23.25 -8.22
C THR A 299 3.62 21.77 -8.53
N VAL A 300 4.86 21.28 -8.39
CA VAL A 300 5.20 19.86 -8.60
C VAL A 300 5.29 19.11 -7.27
N SER A 301 5.09 17.80 -7.32
CA SER A 301 5.36 16.91 -6.19
C SER A 301 6.87 16.84 -5.92
N CYS A 302 7.27 17.01 -4.67
CA CYS A 302 8.66 16.95 -4.24
C CYS A 302 8.95 15.65 -3.48
N VAL A 303 9.46 14.66 -4.20
CA VAL A 303 9.84 13.35 -3.63
C VAL A 303 11.30 13.28 -3.15
N GLY A 304 12.02 14.41 -3.15
CA GLY A 304 13.39 14.52 -2.66
C GLY A 304 13.55 15.56 -1.55
N SER A 305 12.46 15.93 -0.89
CA SER A 305 12.45 16.98 0.13
C SER A 305 12.66 16.43 1.55
N PRO A 306 13.14 17.26 2.51
CA PRO A 306 13.22 16.84 3.91
C PRO A 306 11.86 16.47 4.51
N GLU A 307 10.78 17.07 4.02
CA GLU A 307 9.40 16.78 4.41
C GLU A 307 9.04 15.33 4.08
N LEU A 308 9.44 14.80 2.92
CA LEU A 308 9.24 13.39 2.60
C LEU A 308 9.97 12.49 3.61
N ALA A 309 11.21 12.82 3.97
CA ALA A 309 11.97 12.04 4.94
C ALA A 309 11.29 12.02 6.32
N LEU A 310 10.75 13.16 6.77
CA LEU A 310 9.97 13.27 8.01
C LEU A 310 8.67 12.46 7.93
N ILE A 311 7.93 12.55 6.82
CA ILE A 311 6.70 11.78 6.58
C ILE A 311 7.01 10.28 6.58
N SER A 312 8.05 9.83 5.88
CA SER A 312 8.47 8.42 5.87
C SER A 312 8.84 7.92 7.26
N ALA A 313 9.58 8.71 8.05
CA ALA A 313 9.87 8.37 9.44
C ALA A 313 8.59 8.28 10.29
N PHE A 314 7.65 9.20 10.09
CA PHE A 314 6.35 9.21 10.78
C PHE A 314 5.53 7.96 10.45
N VAL A 315 5.40 7.63 9.17
CA VAL A 315 4.68 6.46 8.66
C VAL A 315 5.25 5.17 9.24
N ALA A 316 6.58 5.02 9.23
CA ALA A 316 7.24 3.86 9.82
C ALA A 316 6.94 3.75 11.33
N LYS A 317 6.95 4.87 12.06
CA LYS A 317 6.65 4.92 13.49
C LYS A 317 5.16 4.63 13.80
N LEU A 318 4.22 5.15 13.02
CA LEU A 318 2.80 4.81 13.16
C LEU A 318 2.52 3.33 12.87
N ALA A 319 3.09 2.79 11.80
CA ALA A 319 2.95 1.37 11.49
C ALA A 319 3.51 0.48 12.61
N GLN A 320 4.64 0.86 13.23
CA GLN A 320 5.17 0.20 14.43
C GLN A 320 4.22 0.34 15.63
N PHE A 321 3.65 1.52 15.86
CA PHE A 321 2.68 1.78 16.92
C PHE A 321 1.42 0.90 16.77
N TYR A 322 0.90 0.78 15.54
CA TYR A 322 -0.22 -0.11 15.19
C TYR A 322 0.17 -1.58 15.07
N LYS A 323 1.47 -1.89 15.10
CA LYS A 323 2.03 -3.24 14.90
C LYS A 323 1.62 -3.86 13.57
N VAL A 324 1.75 -3.10 12.49
CA VAL A 324 1.48 -3.57 11.12
C VAL A 324 2.70 -3.34 10.21
N PRO A 325 2.85 -4.08 9.11
CA PRO A 325 3.93 -3.86 8.15
C PRO A 325 3.87 -2.45 7.56
N SER A 326 5.03 -1.80 7.44
CA SER A 326 5.16 -0.46 6.86
C SER A 326 5.72 -0.48 5.45
N TRP A 327 5.27 0.46 4.62
CA TRP A 327 5.88 0.79 3.34
C TRP A 327 6.07 2.31 3.23
N VAL A 328 7.28 2.76 2.93
CA VAL A 328 7.62 4.19 2.89
C VAL A 328 8.39 4.50 1.62
N ALA A 329 8.46 5.79 1.26
CA ALA A 329 9.26 6.22 0.13
C ALA A 329 10.77 5.95 0.36
N GLY A 330 11.49 5.74 -0.73
CA GLY A 330 12.94 5.58 -0.79
C GLY A 330 13.50 6.23 -2.05
N GLY A 331 14.82 6.41 -2.11
CA GLY A 331 15.56 7.02 -3.23
C GLY A 331 16.61 6.08 -3.80
#